data_AF-A0A4C1XL30-F1
#
_entry.id   AF-A0A4C1XL30-F1
#
_cell.length_a   1.000
_cell.length_b   1.000
_cell.length_c   1.000
_cell.angle_alpha   90.00
_cell.angle_beta   90.00
_cell.angle_gamma   90.00
#
_symmetry.space_group_name_H-M   'P 1'
#
loop_
_entity.id
_entity.type
_entity.pdbx_description
1 polymer ?
#
loop_
_entity_poly.entity_id
_entity_poly.type
_entity_poly.pdbx_seq_one_letter_code
_entity_poly.pdbx_strand_id
1 'polypeptide(L)'
;MSQSRCRSRLRFHFDALDFGSSPALDLDHPFVHAPILLSNHRAICPSEGSLFGKIRMNSVYTLKKQKERFLQILGPGADEKYLTKADSLTRGHLAARADFGLEFSQRASFHLVNVAPQWRRGNQGDWAALESALRQRVHKRGRRVTVYTGAYGVTALRDARGAPRPVYLASDDNGNEVVSVPMYFYKASVLWLGLLAF
;
A
#
# COMPACT_ATOMS: atom_id res chain seq x y z
N MET A 1 15.35 -25.27 23.36
CA MET A 1 14.30 -24.25 23.11
C MET A 1 14.86 -23.23 22.14
N SER A 2 14.39 -23.25 20.89
CA SER A 2 14.97 -22.47 19.77
C SER A 2 14.45 -21.04 19.78
N GLN A 3 15.36 -20.06 19.86
CA GLN A 3 15.03 -18.64 19.70
C GLN A 3 14.88 -18.33 18.21
N SER A 4 13.64 -18.17 17.73
CA SER A 4 13.37 -17.64 16.40
C SER A 4 13.58 -16.12 16.37
N ARG A 5 14.75 -15.72 15.86
CA ARG A 5 15.10 -14.32 15.55
C ARG A 5 14.09 -13.72 14.57
N CYS A 6 13.27 -12.78 15.04
CA CYS A 6 12.43 -11.95 14.21
C CYS A 6 13.29 -10.86 13.54
N ARG A 7 13.60 -11.00 12.25
CA ARG A 7 14.33 -9.97 11.47
C ARG A 7 13.37 -8.87 11.03
N SER A 8 13.80 -7.62 11.18
CA SER A 8 13.12 -6.39 10.79
C SER A 8 12.99 -6.25 9.27
N ARG A 9 11.93 -6.84 8.70
CA ARG A 9 11.38 -6.51 7.38
C ARG A 9 9.97 -7.09 7.32
N LEU A 10 8.94 -6.29 7.57
CA LEU A 10 7.57 -6.75 7.31
C LEU A 10 7.40 -6.88 5.79
N ARG A 11 7.46 -8.12 5.30
CA ARG A 11 6.96 -8.50 3.99
C ARG A 11 5.65 -9.22 4.25
N PHE A 12 4.56 -8.70 3.72
CA PHE A 12 3.34 -9.49 3.64
C PHE A 12 3.40 -10.21 2.30
N HIS A 13 3.33 -11.54 2.32
CA HIS A 13 3.04 -12.33 1.13
C HIS A 13 1.52 -12.50 1.10
N PHE A 14 0.87 -11.89 0.12
CA PHE A 14 -0.50 -12.26 -0.22
C PHE A 14 -0.41 -13.36 -1.25
N ASP A 15 -0.08 -14.55 -0.77
CA ASP A 15 -0.20 -15.76 -1.58
C ASP A 15 -1.67 -16.19 -1.50
N ALA A 16 -2.31 -16.42 -2.65
CA ALA A 16 -3.50 -17.26 -2.66
C ALA A 16 -3.05 -18.59 -2.07
N LEU A 17 -3.56 -18.93 -0.89
CA LEU A 17 -2.96 -19.94 -0.01
C LEU A 17 -2.75 -21.27 -0.71
N ASP A 18 -1.49 -21.70 -0.75
CA ASP A 18 -1.03 -23.08 -0.93
C ASP A 18 -1.59 -23.92 0.24
N PHE A 19 -2.75 -24.54 0.06
CA PHE A 19 -3.17 -25.67 0.88
C PHE A 19 -2.99 -26.94 0.04
N GLY A 20 -2.03 -27.76 0.46
CA GLY A 20 -1.62 -28.95 -0.26
C GLY A 20 -2.75 -29.92 -0.57
N SER A 21 -2.51 -30.68 -1.64
CA SER A 21 -3.20 -31.91 -2.07
C SER A 21 -4.62 -31.77 -2.65
N SER A 22 -4.71 -31.30 -3.90
CA SER A 22 -5.54 -31.93 -4.96
C SER A 22 -5.23 -31.30 -6.34
N PRO A 23 -4.84 -32.08 -7.36
CA PRO A 23 -4.40 -31.56 -8.65
C PRO A 23 -5.58 -31.45 -9.61
N ALA A 24 -6.30 -30.32 -9.63
CA ALA A 24 -7.28 -30.08 -10.71
C ALA A 24 -7.73 -28.63 -10.94
N LEU A 25 -7.46 -27.66 -10.05
CA LEU A 25 -8.10 -26.32 -10.16
C LEU A 25 -7.16 -25.12 -10.03
N ASP A 26 -5.83 -25.32 -10.02
CA ASP A 26 -4.86 -24.31 -9.58
C ASP A 26 -4.03 -23.65 -10.70
N LEU A 27 -4.51 -23.74 -11.93
CA LEU A 27 -3.83 -23.18 -13.10
C LEU A 27 -4.65 -22.00 -13.59
N ASP A 28 -4.15 -20.76 -13.35
CA ASP A 28 -4.27 -19.63 -14.30
C ASP A 28 -4.00 -18.23 -13.67
N HIS A 29 -3.53 -18.11 -12.42
CA HIS A 29 -3.11 -16.80 -11.88
C HIS A 29 -1.60 -16.54 -12.06
N PRO A 30 -1.17 -15.71 -13.02
CA PRO A 30 0.25 -15.48 -13.29
C PRO A 30 0.90 -14.50 -12.29
N PHE A 31 0.22 -14.13 -11.21
CA PHE A 31 0.64 -13.10 -10.26
C PHE A 31 0.95 -13.66 -8.87
N VAL A 32 2.12 -13.32 -8.35
CA VAL A 32 2.46 -13.45 -6.93
C VAL A 32 2.75 -12.06 -6.37
N HIS A 33 2.01 -11.61 -5.36
CA HIS A 33 2.10 -10.25 -4.81
C HIS A 33 2.82 -10.22 -3.46
N ALA A 34 3.88 -9.41 -3.39
CA ALA A 34 4.66 -9.19 -2.18
C ALA A 34 4.73 -7.69 -1.85
N PRO A 35 3.71 -7.12 -1.19
CA PRO A 35 3.78 -5.76 -0.67
C PRO A 35 4.92 -5.61 0.34
N ILE A 36 5.73 -4.57 0.13
CA ILE A 36 6.80 -4.17 1.04
C ILE A 36 6.42 -2.82 1.64
N LEU A 37 6.03 -2.83 2.92
CA LEU A 37 5.92 -1.61 3.71
C LEU A 37 7.24 -1.40 4.45
N LEU A 38 8.05 -0.43 4.03
CA LEU A 38 9.23 -0.01 4.79
C LEU A 38 8.77 0.93 5.93
N SER A 39 8.14 0.37 6.96
CA SER A 39 7.96 1.07 8.23
C SER A 39 9.07 0.68 9.18
N ASN A 40 9.79 1.66 9.70
CA ASN A 40 10.97 1.50 10.54
C ASN A 40 10.59 1.30 12.02
N HIS A 41 9.60 0.45 12.32
CA HIS A 41 9.20 0.15 13.70
C HIS A 41 8.93 -1.34 13.92
N ARG A 42 9.25 -1.79 15.14
CA ARG A 42 9.30 -3.18 15.62
C ARG A 42 8.12 -4.03 15.17
N ALA A 43 8.41 -5.31 14.90
CA ALA A 43 7.44 -6.35 14.62
C ALA A 43 6.36 -6.40 15.70
N ILE A 44 5.10 -6.27 15.27
CA ILE A 44 3.92 -6.60 16.05
C ILE A 44 3.08 -7.44 15.09
N CYS A 45 2.56 -8.58 15.54
CA CYS A 45 1.53 -9.36 14.84
C CYS A 45 0.17 -8.90 15.38
N PRO A 46 -0.58 -8.02 14.70
CA PRO A 46 -1.72 -7.40 15.32
C PRO A 46 -3.00 -7.71 14.51
N SER A 47 -4.11 -7.94 15.20
CA SER A 47 -5.43 -7.72 14.59
C SER A 47 -5.49 -6.27 14.12
N GLU A 48 -6.26 -5.94 13.08
CA GLU A 48 -6.26 -4.57 12.49
C GLU A 48 -6.44 -3.44 13.52
N GLY A 49 -7.10 -3.72 14.64
CA GLY A 49 -7.27 -2.81 15.77
C GLY A 49 -6.01 -2.54 16.63
N SER A 50 -4.98 -3.38 16.58
CA SER A 50 -3.70 -3.12 17.28
C SER A 50 -2.53 -2.76 16.35
N LEU A 51 -2.71 -2.85 15.03
CA LEU A 51 -1.72 -2.42 14.02
C LEU A 51 -1.47 -0.91 14.04
N PHE A 52 -2.51 -0.15 14.32
CA PHE A 52 -2.51 1.32 14.27
C PHE A 52 -2.87 1.95 15.63
N GLY A 53 -2.74 1.18 16.71
CA GLY A 53 -3.14 1.62 18.06
C GLY A 53 -4.61 2.03 18.12
N LYS A 54 -4.92 3.14 18.81
CA LYS A 54 -6.29 3.67 18.93
C LYS A 54 -6.79 4.40 17.68
N ILE A 55 -6.01 4.46 16.61
CA ILE A 55 -6.34 5.27 15.43
C ILE A 55 -7.37 4.54 14.58
N ARG A 56 -8.54 5.17 14.43
CA ARG A 56 -9.57 4.71 13.49
C ARG A 56 -9.16 5.05 12.06
N MET A 57 -8.35 4.19 11.45
CA MET A 57 -7.76 4.43 10.12
C MET A 57 -8.77 4.78 9.02
N ASN A 58 -9.97 4.19 9.03
CA ASN A 58 -11.02 4.56 8.06
C ASN A 58 -11.42 6.05 8.16
N SER A 59 -11.39 6.63 9.37
CA SER A 59 -11.72 8.04 9.57
C SER A 59 -10.62 8.98 9.06
N VAL A 60 -9.37 8.54 9.07
CA VAL A 60 -8.19 9.32 8.64
C VAL A 60 -8.28 9.70 7.16
N TYR A 61 -8.86 8.82 6.33
CA TYR A 61 -9.05 9.06 4.90
C TYR A 61 -10.27 9.94 4.58
N THR A 62 -11.04 10.39 5.56
CA THR A 62 -12.16 11.31 5.28
C THR A 62 -11.65 12.71 4.93
N LEU A 63 -12.28 13.36 3.94
CA LEU A 63 -11.86 14.70 3.50
C LEU A 63 -11.83 15.70 4.66
N LYS A 64 -12.80 15.63 5.58
CA LYS A 64 -12.86 16.47 6.77
C LYS A 64 -11.59 16.33 7.62
N LYS A 65 -11.18 15.09 7.93
CA LYS A 65 -9.97 14.84 8.72
C LYS A 65 -8.69 15.24 8.00
N GLN A 66 -8.62 15.02 6.69
CA GLN A 66 -7.47 15.47 5.89
C GLN A 66 -7.35 16.99 5.90
N LYS A 67 -8.46 17.72 5.76
CA LYS A 67 -8.46 19.19 5.83
C LYS A 67 -7.99 19.70 7.19
N GLU A 68 -8.54 19.16 8.28
CA GLU A 68 -8.10 19.47 9.65
C GLU A 68 -6.58 19.23 9.80
N ARG A 69 -6.08 18.12 9.27
CA ARG A 69 -4.67 17.76 9.37
C ARG A 69 -3.75 18.64 8.51
N PHE A 70 -4.17 18.97 7.29
CA PHE A 70 -3.40 19.85 6.40
C PHE A 70 -3.31 21.27 6.98
N LEU A 71 -4.39 21.78 7.57
CA LEU A 71 -4.36 23.06 8.29
C LEU A 71 -3.38 23.05 9.46
N GLN A 72 -3.31 21.96 10.22
CA GLN A 72 -2.36 21.83 11.33
C GLN A 72 -0.90 21.82 10.86
N ILE A 73 -0.58 21.13 9.76
CA ILE A 73 0.81 20.97 9.27
C ILE A 73 1.26 22.18 8.45
N LEU A 74 0.41 22.66 7.54
CA LEU A 74 0.75 23.61 6.49
C LEU A 74 0.23 25.03 6.79
N GLY A 75 -0.65 25.18 7.77
CA GLY A 75 -1.24 26.46 8.15
C GLY A 75 -2.46 26.85 7.29
N PRO A 76 -2.95 28.10 7.47
CA PRO A 76 -4.18 28.58 6.84
C PRO A 76 -4.15 28.50 5.31
N GLY A 77 -5.27 28.14 4.68
CA GLY A 77 -5.45 28.07 3.23
C GLY A 77 -4.93 26.78 2.56
N ALA A 78 -4.27 25.90 3.30
CA ALA A 78 -3.74 24.65 2.76
C ALA A 78 -4.82 23.63 2.38
N ASP A 79 -5.94 23.62 3.09
CA ASP A 79 -7.05 22.69 2.88
C ASP A 79 -7.86 22.98 1.62
N GLU A 80 -7.84 24.21 1.11
CA GLU A 80 -8.46 24.58 -0.17
C GLU A 80 -7.46 24.45 -1.32
N LYS A 81 -6.19 24.77 -1.06
CA LYS A 81 -5.12 24.73 -2.06
C LYS A 81 -4.79 23.31 -2.51
N TYR A 82 -4.71 22.36 -1.58
CA TYR A 82 -4.23 21.00 -1.86
C TYR A 82 -5.32 19.93 -1.85
N LEU A 83 -6.45 20.18 -1.20
CA LEU A 83 -7.49 19.17 -1.01
C LEU A 83 -8.81 19.61 -1.65
N THR A 84 -9.20 18.88 -2.68
CA THR A 84 -10.52 19.01 -3.29
C THR A 84 -11.28 17.69 -3.22
N LYS A 85 -12.56 17.67 -3.60
CA LYS A 85 -13.31 16.39 -3.74
C LYS A 85 -12.66 15.47 -4.79
N ALA A 86 -12.02 16.04 -5.81
CA ALA A 86 -11.31 15.31 -6.84
C ALA A 86 -9.89 14.91 -6.41
N ASP A 87 -9.19 15.78 -5.68
CA ASP A 87 -7.81 15.61 -5.27
C ASP A 87 -7.71 15.48 -3.74
N SER A 88 -8.21 14.36 -3.22
CA SER A 88 -8.02 13.95 -1.82
C SER A 88 -7.18 12.69 -1.75
N LEU A 89 -6.61 12.39 -0.58
CA LEU A 89 -5.86 11.16 -0.37
C LEU A 89 -6.84 10.00 -0.16
N THR A 90 -6.63 8.93 -0.89
CA THR A 90 -7.43 7.71 -0.84
C THR A 90 -6.57 6.55 -0.39
N ARG A 91 -7.23 5.43 -0.10
CA ARG A 91 -6.59 4.15 0.18
C ARG A 91 -6.02 3.60 -1.13
N GLY A 92 -4.74 3.80 -1.38
CA GLY A 92 -4.01 3.19 -2.51
C GLY A 92 -3.60 1.78 -2.14
N HIS A 93 -4.15 0.77 -2.83
CA HIS A 93 -3.83 -0.63 -2.57
C HIS A 93 -2.43 -0.96 -3.14
N LEU A 94 -1.57 -1.61 -2.36
CA LEU A 94 -0.26 -2.05 -2.82
C LEU A 94 -0.36 -3.35 -3.65
N ALA A 95 -1.17 -4.30 -3.19
CA ALA A 95 -1.65 -5.42 -3.98
C ALA A 95 -3.09 -5.13 -4.42
N ALA A 96 -3.31 -4.96 -5.73
CA ALA A 96 -4.60 -4.54 -6.24
C ALA A 96 -5.61 -5.68 -6.19
N ARG A 97 -6.86 -5.35 -5.87
CA ARG A 97 -7.96 -6.34 -5.87
C ARG A 97 -8.05 -7.11 -7.19
N ALA A 98 -7.89 -6.41 -8.31
CA ALA A 98 -8.03 -6.97 -9.65
C ALA A 98 -6.96 -8.02 -10.00
N ASP A 99 -5.90 -8.13 -9.20
CA ASP A 99 -4.83 -9.09 -9.43
C ASP A 99 -5.15 -10.47 -8.82
N PHE A 100 -6.20 -10.57 -8.01
CA PHE A 100 -6.65 -11.79 -7.36
C PHE A 100 -7.96 -12.32 -7.99
N GLY A 101 -8.00 -13.60 -8.35
CA GLY A 101 -9.22 -14.24 -8.88
C GLY A 101 -10.16 -14.76 -7.81
N LEU A 102 -9.61 -15.12 -6.65
CA LEU A 102 -10.38 -15.68 -5.54
C LEU A 102 -10.99 -14.56 -4.69
N GLU A 103 -12.28 -14.68 -4.37
CA GLU A 103 -13.02 -13.64 -3.64
C GLU A 103 -12.42 -13.37 -2.24
N PHE A 104 -11.94 -14.40 -1.55
CA PHE A 104 -11.31 -14.23 -0.24
C PHE A 104 -10.02 -13.39 -0.34
N SER A 105 -9.20 -13.61 -1.37
CA SER A 105 -7.98 -12.83 -1.62
C SER A 105 -8.32 -11.39 -2.03
N GLN A 106 -9.37 -11.21 -2.83
CA GLN A 106 -9.88 -9.89 -3.15
C GLN A 106 -10.33 -9.13 -1.89
N ARG A 107 -11.05 -9.78 -0.97
CA ARG A 107 -11.44 -9.20 0.32
C ARG A 107 -10.22 -8.88 1.19
N ALA A 108 -9.23 -9.78 1.24
CA ALA A 108 -7.99 -9.57 1.97
C ALA A 108 -7.19 -8.35 1.46
N SER A 109 -7.29 -8.02 0.18
CA SER A 109 -6.63 -6.84 -0.40
C SER A 109 -7.12 -5.50 0.17
N PHE A 110 -8.31 -5.45 0.80
CA PHE A 110 -8.85 -4.26 1.45
C PHE A 110 -8.33 -4.04 2.87
N HIS A 111 -7.57 -4.99 3.43
CA HIS A 111 -6.96 -4.81 4.74
C HIS A 111 -6.02 -3.61 4.73
N LEU A 112 -6.06 -2.82 5.81
CA LEU A 112 -5.35 -1.54 5.89
C LEU A 112 -3.82 -1.68 5.86
N VAL A 113 -3.30 -2.88 6.15
CA VAL A 113 -1.88 -3.22 5.99
C VAL A 113 -1.40 -3.18 4.54
N ASN A 114 -2.32 -3.38 3.59
CA ASN A 114 -2.06 -3.36 2.16
C ASN A 114 -2.30 -1.97 1.54
N VAL A 115 -2.43 -0.93 2.37
CA VAL A 115 -2.84 0.39 1.92
C VAL A 115 -1.79 1.43 2.30
N ALA A 116 -1.48 2.31 1.36
CA ALA A 116 -0.78 3.55 1.63
C ALA A 116 -1.59 4.76 1.12
N PRO A 117 -1.46 5.94 1.74
CA PRO A 117 -2.13 7.14 1.23
C PRO A 117 -1.68 7.48 -0.19
N GLN A 118 -2.63 7.59 -1.11
CA GLN A 118 -2.34 7.94 -2.50
C GLN A 118 -3.33 8.98 -2.99
N TRP A 119 -2.84 9.97 -3.73
CA TRP A 119 -3.68 10.99 -4.34
C TRP A 119 -4.74 10.33 -5.24
N ARG A 120 -6.01 10.65 -5.03
CA ARG A 120 -7.14 10.03 -5.73
C ARG A 120 -6.94 10.02 -7.24
N ARG A 121 -6.52 11.16 -7.80
CA ARG A 121 -6.21 11.30 -9.22
C ARG A 121 -5.14 10.30 -9.69
N GLY A 122 -4.05 10.15 -8.94
CA GLY A 122 -3.00 9.18 -9.27
C GLY A 122 -3.45 7.73 -9.11
N ASN A 123 -4.19 7.42 -8.03
CA ASN A 123 -4.71 6.08 -7.74
C ASN A 123 -5.73 5.61 -8.81
N GLN A 124 -6.70 6.46 -9.14
CA GLN A 124 -7.78 6.12 -10.09
C GLN A 124 -7.40 6.35 -11.56
N GLY A 125 -6.34 7.11 -11.83
CA GLY A 125 -5.83 7.40 -13.16
C GLY A 125 -4.59 6.58 -13.47
N ASP A 126 -3.43 7.23 -13.42
CA ASP A 126 -2.16 6.70 -13.92
C ASP A 126 -1.75 5.37 -13.28
N TRP A 127 -1.96 5.21 -11.97
CA TRP A 127 -1.62 3.97 -11.26
C TRP A 127 -2.50 2.81 -11.71
N ALA A 128 -3.83 3.01 -11.78
CA ALA A 128 -4.75 1.99 -12.29
C ALA A 128 -4.43 1.59 -13.75
N ALA A 129 -4.04 2.57 -14.58
CA ALA A 129 -3.60 2.32 -15.95
C ALA A 129 -2.31 1.47 -15.99
N LEU A 130 -1.32 1.80 -15.15
CA LEU A 130 -0.07 1.03 -15.02
C LEU A 130 -0.36 -0.42 -14.59
N GLU A 131 -1.23 -0.63 -13.61
CA GLU A 131 -1.60 -1.97 -13.14
C GLU A 131 -2.31 -2.76 -14.24
N SER A 132 -3.19 -2.12 -15.00
CA SER A 132 -3.87 -2.74 -16.14
C SER A 132 -2.89 -3.15 -17.24
N ALA A 133 -1.97 -2.26 -17.61
CA ALA A 133 -0.95 -2.53 -18.61
C ALA A 133 -0.02 -3.67 -18.18
N LEU A 134 0.37 -3.71 -16.90
CA LEU A 134 1.17 -4.79 -16.35
C LEU A 134 0.42 -6.14 -16.42
N ARG A 135 -0.87 -6.16 -16.02
CA ARG A 135 -1.75 -7.34 -16.13
C ARG A 135 -1.81 -7.88 -17.55
N GLN A 136 -2.09 -7.01 -18.52
CA GLN A 136 -2.13 -7.39 -19.93
C GLN A 136 -0.77 -7.91 -20.42
N ARG A 137 0.34 -7.28 -20.00
CA ARG A 137 1.69 -7.69 -20.40
C ARG A 137 2.06 -9.07 -19.87
N VAL A 138 1.73 -9.35 -18.62
CA VAL A 138 1.97 -10.65 -17.97
C VAL A 138 1.11 -11.72 -18.61
N HIS A 139 -0.18 -11.45 -18.83
CA HIS A 139 -1.09 -12.38 -19.49
C HIS A 139 -0.63 -12.71 -20.92
N LYS A 140 -0.27 -11.71 -21.72
CA LYS A 140 0.28 -11.91 -23.08
C LYS A 140 1.56 -12.76 -23.10
N ARG A 141 2.36 -12.72 -22.04
CA ARG A 141 3.61 -13.49 -21.94
C ARG A 141 3.39 -14.92 -21.44
N GLY A 142 2.23 -15.25 -20.86
CA GLY A 142 1.93 -16.58 -20.33
C GLY A 142 2.92 -17.05 -19.25
N ARG A 143 3.55 -16.13 -18.53
CA ARG A 143 4.59 -16.45 -17.54
C ARG A 143 4.21 -15.92 -16.16
N ARG A 144 4.58 -16.67 -15.13
CA ARG A 144 4.45 -16.25 -13.75
C ARG A 144 5.42 -15.11 -13.43
N VAL A 145 4.89 -14.06 -12.83
CA VAL A 145 5.64 -12.87 -12.43
C VAL A 145 5.38 -12.60 -10.94
N THR A 146 6.46 -12.34 -10.21
CA THR A 146 6.37 -11.82 -8.84
C THR A 146 6.42 -10.30 -8.90
N VAL A 147 5.42 -9.65 -8.32
CA VAL A 147 5.29 -8.20 -8.30
C VAL A 147 5.50 -7.68 -6.89
N TYR A 148 6.51 -6.83 -6.74
CA TYR A 148 6.80 -6.09 -5.53
C TYR A 148 6.23 -4.69 -5.67
N THR A 149 5.28 -4.33 -4.83
CA THR A 149 4.76 -2.97 -4.74
C THR A 149 5.18 -2.37 -3.42
N GLY A 150 5.55 -1.10 -3.44
CA GLY A 150 5.81 -0.36 -2.22
C GLY A 150 5.69 1.13 -2.43
N ALA A 151 5.86 1.84 -1.31
CA ALA A 151 5.88 3.28 -1.27
C ALA A 151 7.17 3.74 -0.58
N TYR A 152 7.71 4.89 -0.97
CA TYR A 152 8.98 5.41 -0.50
C TYR A 152 8.95 6.92 -0.24
N GLY A 153 9.65 7.34 0.81
CA GLY A 153 9.76 8.74 1.24
C GLY A 153 8.46 9.29 1.82
N VAL A 154 8.50 10.56 2.22
CA VAL A 154 7.33 11.32 2.69
C VAL A 154 7.17 12.56 1.81
N THR A 155 5.99 12.77 1.26
CA THR A 155 5.67 13.97 0.46
C THR A 155 5.79 15.20 1.34
N ALA A 156 6.53 16.21 0.86
CA ALA A 156 6.58 17.52 1.48
C ALA A 156 5.78 18.54 0.65
N LEU A 157 4.85 19.25 1.29
CA LEU A 157 4.07 20.34 0.68
C LEU A 157 4.50 21.69 1.25
N ARG A 158 4.23 22.76 0.51
CA ARG A 158 4.61 24.12 0.93
C ARG A 158 3.59 24.63 1.94
N ASP A 159 4.06 25.05 3.10
CA ASP A 159 3.23 25.71 4.11
C ASP A 159 2.85 27.14 3.66
N ALA A 160 2.04 27.83 4.47
CA ALA A 160 1.60 29.20 4.22
C ALA A 160 2.76 30.20 4.09
N ARG A 161 3.96 29.86 4.59
CA ARG A 161 5.19 30.65 4.50
C ARG A 161 6.11 30.20 3.36
N GLY A 162 5.68 29.21 2.56
CA GLY A 162 6.46 28.65 1.45
C GLY A 162 7.54 27.65 1.87
N ALA A 163 7.63 27.29 3.15
CA ALA A 163 8.59 26.28 3.61
C ALA A 163 8.04 24.87 3.36
N PRO A 164 8.88 23.91 2.93
CA PRO A 164 8.43 22.53 2.72
C PRO A 164 8.22 21.84 4.07
N ARG A 165 7.05 21.21 4.25
CA ARG A 165 6.70 20.43 5.45
C ARG A 165 6.26 19.01 5.06
N PRO A 166 6.80 17.97 5.71
CA PRO A 166 6.38 16.59 5.45
C PRO A 166 4.92 16.40 5.87
N VAL A 167 4.17 15.66 5.07
CA VAL A 167 2.72 15.48 5.25
C VAL A 167 2.39 14.09 5.78
N TYR A 168 1.61 14.09 6.85
CA TYR A 168 1.10 12.90 7.52
C TYR A 168 -0.40 13.05 7.75
N LEU A 169 -1.17 11.97 7.60
CA LEU A 169 -2.62 11.99 7.77
C LEU A 169 -3.07 11.80 9.22
N ALA A 170 -2.23 11.19 10.07
CA ALA A 170 -2.54 10.96 11.47
C ALA A 170 -1.28 10.90 12.32
N SER A 171 -1.45 11.26 13.59
CA SER A 171 -0.47 11.12 14.66
C SER A 171 -1.10 10.30 15.80
N ASP A 172 -0.28 9.59 16.56
CA ASP A 172 -0.74 8.86 17.75
C ASP A 172 -0.90 9.77 18.98
N ASP A 173 -1.38 9.20 20.10
CA ASP A 173 -1.56 9.90 21.38
C ASP A 173 -0.24 10.51 21.92
N ASN A 174 0.91 10.01 21.44
CA ASN A 174 2.25 10.45 21.83
C ASN A 174 2.81 11.53 20.89
N GLY A 175 2.03 11.95 19.87
CA GLY A 175 2.44 12.92 18.87
C GLY A 175 3.36 12.36 17.78
N ASN A 176 3.54 11.04 17.70
CA ASN A 176 4.31 10.42 16.62
C ASN A 176 3.47 10.37 15.36
N GLU A 177 4.07 10.74 14.23
CA GLU A 177 3.42 10.65 12.93
C GLU A 177 3.37 9.21 12.43
N VAL A 178 2.16 8.65 12.32
CA VAL A 178 1.97 7.22 12.04
C VAL A 178 1.55 6.91 10.60
N VAL A 179 0.90 7.86 9.92
CA VAL A 179 0.37 7.66 8.56
C VAL A 179 1.02 8.66 7.62
N SER A 180 2.18 8.30 7.09
CA SER A 180 2.89 9.14 6.12
C SER A 180 2.23 9.13 4.76
N VAL A 181 2.16 10.29 4.12
CA VAL A 181 1.83 10.39 2.69
C VAL A 181 3.10 10.12 1.89
N PRO A 182 3.21 9.01 1.14
CA PRO A 182 4.44 8.66 0.44
C PRO A 182 4.80 9.66 -0.65
N MET A 183 6.10 9.82 -0.92
CA MET A 183 6.59 10.65 -2.03
C MET A 183 6.51 9.91 -3.36
N TYR A 184 6.84 8.62 -3.34
CA TYR A 184 6.84 7.76 -4.53
C TYR A 184 6.12 6.45 -4.26
N PHE A 185 5.46 5.94 -5.29
CA PHE A 185 5.01 4.56 -5.39
C PHE A 185 5.84 3.86 -6.45
N TYR A 186 6.18 2.59 -6.20
CA TYR A 186 6.95 1.79 -7.14
C TYR A 186 6.35 0.40 -7.29
N LYS A 187 6.49 -0.18 -8.48
CA LYS A 187 6.15 -1.57 -8.79
C LYS A 187 7.30 -2.21 -9.54
N ALA A 188 7.86 -3.27 -8.99
CA ALA A 188 8.97 -4.02 -9.58
C ALA A 188 8.52 -5.45 -9.87
N SER A 189 8.56 -5.84 -11.14
CA SER A 189 8.17 -7.17 -11.60
C SER A 189 9.40 -8.05 -11.86
N VAL A 190 9.49 -9.18 -11.18
CA VAL A 190 10.52 -10.19 -11.39
C VAL A 190 9.91 -11.35 -12.16
N LEU A 191 10.48 -11.63 -13.33
CA LEU A 191 10.11 -12.78 -14.14
C LEU A 191 10.91 -13.99 -13.66
N TRP A 192 10.22 -15.09 -13.37
CA TRP A 192 10.90 -16.37 -13.18
C TRP A 192 11.36 -16.90 -14.55
N LEU A 193 12.64 -16.75 -14.83
CA LEU A 193 13.32 -17.51 -15.86
C LEU A 193 13.69 -18.84 -15.19
N GLY A 194 12.99 -19.92 -15.54
CA GLY A 194 13.34 -21.24 -15.01
C GLY A 194 14.83 -21.50 -15.24
N LEU A 195 15.54 -21.96 -14.21
CA LEU A 195 16.82 -22.63 -14.44
C LEU A 195 16.51 -23.80 -15.37
N LEU A 196 17.04 -23.74 -16.59
CA LEU A 196 17.36 -24.96 -17.30
C LEU A 196 18.41 -25.65 -16.42
N ALA A 197 17.96 -26.59 -15.59
CA ALA A 197 18.85 -27.59 -15.04
C ALA A 197 19.35 -28.40 -16.24
N PHE A 198 20.61 -28.19 -16.60
CA PHE A 198 21.36 -29.06 -17.49
C PHE A 198 21.75 -30.33 -16.76
#